data_AF-A0A3B8LMT1-F1
#
_entry.id   AF-A0A3B8LMT1-F1
#
_cell.length_a   1.000
_cell.length_b   1.000
_cell.length_c   1.000
_cell.angle_alpha   90.00
_cell.angle_beta   90.00
_cell.angle_gamma   90.00
#
_symmetry.space_group_name_H-M   'P 1'
#
loop_
_entity.id
_entity.type
_entity.pdbx_description
1 polymer ?
#
loop_
_entity_poly.entity_id
_entity_poly.type
_entity_poly.pdbx_seq_one_letter_code
_entity_poly.pdbx_strand_id
1 'polypeptide(L)'
;MYVQRLIYLRILISLFFVVLVGMTLHCSPTTPTCSNGTLPDGSCRQDKDAQVEMIVSDPSPFERNNPEPTPSEQDTPETVQETPSKESPQDAQNQLCNTSSECTASEYCSPEGKCVPQLCTPSTKRCAGQTPEQCKNDGSGWSALTACQSGTSCENGTCVQTGPCQKGDTRPCYTGPAGTKDTGVCKSGTQTCGDSGWSTCQGETLPEVNDESCDLCDQKDNDCDGQTDEKCNCILGKVRTCYSGPTNTQGVGVCKSGTSTCTKQSNGFCSWGACQGELTPATEICGTSKDEDCDGQIDE
;
A
#
# COMPACT_ATOMS: atom_id res chain seq x y z
N MET A 1 -62.26 -19.23 14.58
CA MET A 1 -62.08 -17.90 13.93
C MET A 1 -60.72 -17.79 13.22
N TYR A 2 -60.35 -18.76 12.37
CA TYR A 2 -59.03 -18.79 11.71
C TYR A 2 -59.09 -18.91 10.17
N VAL A 3 -60.30 -18.90 9.59
CA VAL A 3 -60.50 -19.09 8.13
C VAL A 3 -60.80 -17.75 7.42
N GLN A 4 -61.00 -16.66 8.17
CA GLN A 4 -61.42 -15.36 7.61
C GLN A 4 -60.27 -14.35 7.40
N ARG A 5 -59.03 -14.68 7.84
CA ARG A 5 -57.83 -13.83 7.62
C ARG A 5 -57.02 -14.17 6.37
N LEU A 6 -57.25 -15.32 5.74
CA LEU A 6 -56.49 -15.74 4.54
C LEU A 6 -57.05 -15.19 3.22
N ILE A 7 -58.29 -14.68 3.22
CA ILE A 7 -58.94 -14.13 2.02
C ILE A 7 -58.51 -12.68 1.77
N TYR A 8 -58.24 -11.89 2.81
CA TYR A 8 -57.76 -10.51 2.67
C TYR A 8 -56.29 -10.40 2.18
N LEU A 9 -55.45 -11.40 2.48
CA LEU A 9 -54.05 -11.40 2.05
C LEU A 9 -53.87 -11.77 0.56
N ARG A 10 -54.85 -12.44 -0.06
CA ARG A 10 -54.83 -12.74 -1.50
C ARG A 10 -55.35 -11.62 -2.39
N ILE A 11 -56.18 -10.71 -1.86
CA ILE A 11 -56.73 -9.58 -2.64
C ILE A 11 -55.73 -8.41 -2.70
N LEU A 12 -54.88 -8.23 -1.69
CA LEU A 12 -53.84 -7.18 -1.67
C LEU A 12 -52.64 -7.48 -2.59
N ILE A 13 -52.32 -8.75 -2.86
CA ILE A 13 -51.20 -9.13 -3.73
C ILE A 13 -51.56 -9.03 -5.24
N SER A 14 -52.85 -9.14 -5.59
CA SER A 14 -53.29 -9.01 -7.00
C SER A 14 -53.53 -7.57 -7.44
N LEU A 15 -53.70 -6.61 -6.52
CA LEU A 15 -53.83 -5.18 -6.86
C LEU A 15 -52.48 -4.46 -7.04
N PHE A 16 -51.37 -5.07 -6.62
CA PHE A 16 -50.02 -4.51 -6.81
C PHE A 16 -49.39 -4.88 -8.16
N PHE A 17 -49.96 -5.86 -8.89
CA PHE A 17 -49.44 -6.34 -10.18
C PHE A 17 -50.01 -5.62 -11.43
N VAL A 18 -50.96 -4.69 -11.26
CA VAL A 18 -51.69 -4.08 -12.40
C VAL A 18 -51.27 -2.61 -12.68
N VAL A 19 -50.30 -2.06 -11.95
CA VAL A 19 -49.84 -0.64 -12.15
C VAL A 19 -48.42 -0.54 -12.76
N LEU A 20 -47.84 -1.64 -13.23
CA LEU A 20 -46.45 -1.65 -13.74
C LEU A 20 -46.32 -2.16 -15.19
N VAL A 21 -47.30 -1.86 -16.04
CA VAL A 21 -47.17 -2.04 -17.49
C VAL A 21 -47.70 -0.80 -18.19
N GLY A 22 -46.82 0.13 -18.55
CA GLY A 22 -47.22 1.23 -19.41
C GLY A 22 -46.37 2.51 -19.40
N MET A 23 -45.05 2.44 -19.33
CA MET A 23 -44.20 3.55 -19.81
C MET A 23 -42.91 3.00 -20.42
N THR A 24 -42.96 2.69 -21.72
CA THR A 24 -41.75 2.47 -22.54
C THR A 24 -41.06 3.82 -22.78
N LEU A 25 -40.11 4.17 -21.92
CA LEU A 25 -39.12 5.21 -22.23
C LEU A 25 -38.19 4.67 -23.32
N HIS A 26 -38.22 5.33 -24.47
CA HIS A 26 -37.20 5.16 -25.51
C HIS A 26 -35.93 5.88 -25.04
N CYS A 27 -34.93 5.12 -24.59
CA CYS A 27 -33.54 5.58 -24.54
C CYS A 27 -32.81 5.07 -25.78
N SER A 28 -32.48 5.99 -26.68
CA SER A 28 -31.49 5.80 -27.75
C SER A 28 -30.13 5.43 -27.17
N PRO A 29 -29.42 4.42 -27.69
CA PRO A 29 -28.00 4.27 -27.43
C PRO A 29 -27.22 5.23 -28.34
N THR A 30 -26.59 6.26 -27.75
CA THR A 30 -25.48 6.94 -28.41
C THR A 30 -24.32 5.96 -28.50
N THR A 31 -24.05 5.48 -29.71
CA THR A 31 -22.85 4.69 -30.00
C THR A 31 -21.61 5.58 -29.87
N PRO A 32 -20.54 5.14 -29.18
CA PRO A 32 -19.27 5.83 -29.21
C PRO A 32 -18.64 5.66 -30.61
N THR A 33 -18.45 6.76 -31.34
CA THR A 33 -17.76 6.74 -32.63
C THR A 33 -16.25 6.71 -32.41
N CYS A 34 -15.56 5.66 -32.88
CA CYS A 34 -14.10 5.60 -32.91
C CYS A 34 -13.56 6.59 -33.96
N SER A 35 -12.72 7.55 -33.57
CA SER A 35 -12.17 8.56 -34.50
C SER A 35 -11.28 7.98 -35.62
N ASN A 36 -10.69 6.79 -35.42
CA ASN A 36 -9.78 6.14 -36.39
C ASN A 36 -10.27 4.78 -36.93
N GLY A 37 -11.59 4.58 -36.94
CA GLY A 37 -12.24 3.39 -37.51
C GLY A 37 -12.27 2.16 -36.59
N THR A 38 -13.15 1.22 -36.93
CA THR A 38 -13.48 0.02 -36.15
C THR A 38 -12.94 -1.24 -36.83
N LEU A 39 -12.40 -2.17 -36.05
CA LEU A 39 -11.99 -3.50 -36.53
C LEU A 39 -13.21 -4.43 -36.72
N PRO A 40 -13.08 -5.53 -37.48
CA PRO A 40 -14.19 -6.47 -37.72
C PRO A 40 -14.77 -7.13 -36.46
N ASP A 41 -14.03 -7.09 -35.36
CA ASP A 41 -14.42 -7.61 -34.03
C ASP A 41 -15.09 -6.56 -33.12
N GLY A 42 -15.27 -5.32 -33.60
CA GLY A 42 -15.94 -4.25 -32.86
C GLY A 42 -15.04 -3.40 -31.95
N SER A 43 -13.72 -3.60 -31.98
CA SER A 43 -12.77 -2.80 -31.20
C SER A 43 -12.27 -1.54 -31.94
N CYS A 44 -11.91 -0.48 -31.21
CA CYS A 44 -11.32 0.74 -31.79
C CYS A 44 -9.81 0.56 -32.05
N ARG A 45 -9.30 1.02 -33.19
CA ARG A 45 -7.85 1.09 -33.48
C ARG A 45 -7.16 2.06 -32.52
N GLN A 46 -6.12 1.60 -31.81
CA GLN A 46 -5.28 2.43 -30.96
C GLN A 46 -4.17 3.10 -31.78
N ASP A 47 -3.99 4.41 -31.61
CA ASP A 47 -2.84 5.15 -32.16
C ASP A 47 -1.58 4.76 -31.40
N LYS A 48 -0.66 4.08 -32.09
CA LYS A 48 0.75 4.06 -31.72
C LYS A 48 1.43 5.08 -32.62
N ASP A 49 1.83 6.22 -32.06
CA ASP A 49 3.14 6.83 -32.30
C ASP A 49 3.26 8.21 -31.63
N ALA A 50 4.17 8.27 -30.66
CA ALA A 50 4.95 9.46 -30.32
C ALA A 50 6.25 9.00 -29.63
N GLN A 51 7.15 8.38 -30.39
CA GLN A 51 8.56 8.25 -30.01
C GLN A 51 9.38 8.84 -31.15
N VAL A 52 10.22 9.80 -30.75
CA VAL A 52 11.02 10.71 -31.55
C VAL A 52 12.13 9.97 -32.30
N GLU A 53 12.22 10.19 -33.61
CA GLU A 53 13.38 9.79 -34.43
C GLU A 53 14.61 10.64 -34.09
N MET A 54 15.76 9.98 -33.92
CA MET A 54 17.06 10.58 -34.24
C MET A 54 17.84 9.64 -35.17
N ILE A 55 18.14 10.20 -36.34
CA ILE A 55 18.88 9.65 -37.46
C ILE A 55 20.36 9.98 -37.25
N VAL A 56 21.30 9.01 -37.32
CA VAL A 56 22.54 9.17 -38.11
C VAL A 56 23.08 7.80 -38.55
N SER A 57 23.52 7.81 -39.80
CA SER A 57 24.00 6.80 -40.75
C SER A 57 25.44 6.28 -40.58
N ASP A 58 25.60 4.95 -40.73
CA ASP A 58 26.48 4.21 -41.69
C ASP A 58 28.04 4.43 -41.68
N PRO A 59 28.90 3.71 -42.46
CA PRO A 59 29.60 2.47 -42.02
C PRO A 59 31.14 2.36 -42.32
N SER A 60 31.81 1.41 -41.61
CA SER A 60 32.93 0.50 -42.06
C SER A 60 34.30 1.07 -42.55
N PRO A 61 35.30 0.25 -43.00
CA PRO A 61 36.48 -0.27 -42.26
C PRO A 61 37.84 0.08 -42.94
N PHE A 62 39.00 -0.46 -42.46
CA PHE A 62 40.26 -0.82 -43.20
C PHE A 62 41.47 -0.88 -42.22
N GLU A 63 42.01 -2.06 -41.89
CA GLU A 63 43.21 -2.75 -42.43
C GLU A 63 44.62 -2.18 -42.12
N ARG A 64 45.40 -3.03 -41.43
CA ARG A 64 46.84 -3.39 -41.53
C ARG A 64 47.90 -2.33 -41.91
N ASN A 65 48.99 -2.26 -41.13
CA ASN A 65 50.32 -2.79 -41.52
C ASN A 65 51.41 -2.46 -40.47
N ASN A 66 52.24 -3.46 -40.17
CA ASN A 66 53.54 -3.36 -39.46
C ASN A 66 54.66 -3.26 -40.50
N PRO A 67 55.83 -2.65 -40.17
CA PRO A 67 57.07 -3.42 -40.29
C PRO A 67 58.13 -3.17 -39.20
N GLU A 68 58.84 -4.24 -38.84
CA GLU A 68 60.12 -4.38 -38.09
C GLU A 68 61.34 -3.75 -38.83
N PRO A 69 62.62 -3.97 -38.42
CA PRO A 69 63.31 -3.68 -37.14
C PRO A 69 64.70 -3.02 -37.40
N THR A 70 65.53 -2.71 -36.39
CA THR A 70 67.01 -2.58 -36.54
C THR A 70 67.77 -2.73 -35.20
N PRO A 71 69.10 -3.08 -35.22
CA PRO A 71 69.79 -3.88 -34.20
C PRO A 71 71.04 -3.21 -33.55
N SER A 72 71.82 -4.02 -32.81
CA SER A 72 73.18 -3.85 -32.20
C SER A 72 73.20 -3.33 -30.74
N GLU A 73 74.00 -3.81 -29.77
CA GLU A 73 75.39 -4.34 -29.70
C GLU A 73 75.59 -5.15 -28.36
N GLN A 74 76.25 -6.33 -28.37
CA GLN A 74 77.62 -6.66 -27.86
C GLN A 74 77.88 -6.51 -26.33
N ASP A 75 77.97 -7.63 -25.58
CA ASP A 75 79.19 -8.39 -25.13
C ASP A 75 79.82 -7.95 -23.77
N THR A 76 79.54 -8.62 -22.63
CA THR A 76 80.43 -9.50 -21.79
C THR A 76 80.75 -8.90 -20.39
N PRO A 77 81.29 -9.63 -19.37
CA PRO A 77 81.05 -11.03 -18.93
C PRO A 77 80.82 -11.19 -17.39
N GLU A 78 80.34 -12.39 -17.02
CA GLU A 78 80.35 -13.15 -15.76
C GLU A 78 80.70 -12.53 -14.39
N THR A 79 79.83 -12.81 -13.40
CA THR A 79 80.28 -13.22 -12.07
C THR A 79 79.37 -14.32 -11.52
N VAL A 80 79.96 -15.49 -11.31
CA VAL A 80 79.38 -16.68 -10.70
C VAL A 80 79.07 -16.40 -9.23
N GLN A 81 77.81 -16.58 -8.83
CA GLN A 81 77.46 -16.95 -7.45
C GLN A 81 76.38 -18.02 -7.47
N GLU A 82 76.56 -18.95 -6.55
CA GLU A 82 76.06 -20.32 -6.56
C GLU A 82 74.54 -20.42 -6.52
N THR A 83 74.02 -21.37 -7.29
CA THR A 83 72.69 -21.94 -7.12
C THR A 83 72.56 -22.62 -5.75
N PRO A 84 71.52 -22.37 -4.95
CA PRO A 84 70.81 -23.46 -4.29
C PRO A 84 70.01 -24.17 -5.39
N SER A 85 70.31 -25.45 -5.56
CA SER A 85 69.69 -26.35 -6.51
C SER A 85 68.18 -26.12 -6.63
N LYS A 86 67.71 -25.91 -7.87
CA LYS A 86 66.36 -26.32 -8.25
C LYS A 86 66.26 -27.81 -7.92
N GLU A 87 65.53 -28.16 -6.88
CA GLU A 87 65.00 -29.51 -6.78
C GLU A 87 64.10 -29.75 -8.00
N SER A 88 64.34 -30.90 -8.63
CA SER A 88 63.55 -31.42 -9.75
C SER A 88 62.10 -31.65 -9.31
N PRO A 89 61.09 -31.64 -10.21
CA PRO A 89 59.66 -31.79 -9.87
C PRO A 89 59.24 -33.20 -9.37
N GLN A 90 60.13 -33.95 -8.71
CA GLN A 90 59.89 -35.35 -8.32
C GLN A 90 60.03 -35.64 -6.81
N ASP A 91 60.36 -34.64 -5.97
CA ASP A 91 60.42 -34.81 -4.50
C ASP A 91 59.15 -34.34 -3.75
N ALA A 92 58.04 -34.09 -4.45
CA ALA A 92 56.76 -33.67 -3.86
C ALA A 92 56.05 -34.75 -3.01
N GLN A 93 56.70 -35.89 -2.72
CA GLN A 93 56.11 -36.97 -1.93
C GLN A 93 56.48 -36.96 -0.44
N ASN A 94 57.34 -36.05 0.04
CA ASN A 94 57.77 -36.04 1.45
C ASN A 94 58.08 -34.65 2.04
N GLN A 95 57.27 -33.65 1.70
CA GLN A 95 57.41 -32.31 2.28
C GLN A 95 56.80 -32.27 3.69
N LEU A 96 57.66 -32.23 4.71
CA LEU A 96 57.26 -31.98 6.09
C LEU A 96 56.84 -30.52 6.24
N CYS A 97 55.70 -30.27 6.89
CA CYS A 97 55.16 -28.95 7.18
C CYS A 97 54.91 -28.75 8.67
N ASN A 98 55.02 -27.50 9.14
CA ASN A 98 54.63 -27.05 10.47
C ASN A 98 53.35 -26.20 10.42
N THR A 99 53.11 -25.50 9.31
CA THR A 99 51.93 -24.66 9.11
C THR A 99 51.37 -24.80 7.70
N SER A 100 50.06 -24.59 7.53
CA SER A 100 49.41 -24.74 6.22
C SER A 100 49.85 -23.71 5.17
N SER A 101 50.55 -22.63 5.57
CA SER A 101 51.17 -21.69 4.62
C SER A 101 52.39 -22.26 3.88
N GLU A 102 52.94 -23.39 4.35
CA GLU A 102 54.06 -24.08 3.71
C GLU A 102 53.59 -25.11 2.66
N CYS A 103 52.28 -25.31 2.54
CA CYS A 103 51.66 -26.22 1.57
C CYS A 103 51.11 -25.47 0.35
N THR A 104 50.72 -26.20 -0.69
CA THR A 104 50.08 -25.59 -1.86
C THR A 104 48.70 -25.01 -1.51
N ALA A 105 48.18 -24.11 -2.35
CA ALA A 105 46.91 -23.44 -2.12
C ALA A 105 45.68 -24.38 -1.97
N SER A 106 45.80 -25.62 -2.45
CA SER A 106 44.78 -26.67 -2.37
C SER A 106 45.03 -27.70 -1.27
N GLU A 107 46.05 -27.49 -0.42
CA GLU A 107 46.48 -28.40 0.63
C GLU A 107 46.48 -27.72 2.00
N TYR A 108 46.53 -28.53 3.05
CA TYR A 108 46.70 -28.09 4.42
C TYR A 108 47.73 -28.96 5.12
N CYS A 109 48.32 -28.44 6.20
CA CYS A 109 49.28 -29.20 6.99
C CYS A 109 48.55 -30.11 7.97
N SER A 110 48.67 -31.43 7.80
CA SER A 110 48.09 -32.40 8.71
C SER A 110 48.79 -32.39 10.08
N PRO A 111 48.17 -32.92 11.15
CA PRO A 111 48.83 -33.06 12.46
C PRO A 111 50.10 -33.92 12.45
N GLU A 112 50.28 -34.74 11.41
CA GLU A 112 51.45 -35.59 11.19
C GLU A 112 52.58 -34.84 10.46
N GLY A 113 52.39 -33.53 10.22
CA GLY A 113 53.33 -32.65 9.55
C GLY A 113 53.42 -32.91 8.05
N LYS A 114 52.34 -33.32 7.39
CA LYS A 114 52.32 -33.59 5.94
C LYS A 114 51.35 -32.68 5.22
N CYS A 115 51.74 -32.15 4.06
CA CYS A 115 50.81 -31.47 3.17
C CYS A 115 49.84 -32.50 2.56
N VAL A 116 48.56 -32.30 2.80
CA VAL A 116 47.49 -33.17 2.31
C VAL A 116 46.36 -32.33 1.70
N PRO A 117 45.58 -32.86 0.73
CA PRO A 117 44.50 -32.11 0.11
C PRO A 117 43.48 -31.57 1.13
N GLN A 118 42.99 -30.36 0.89
CA GLN A 118 41.94 -29.73 1.71
C GLN A 118 40.67 -30.59 1.73
N LEU A 119 40.06 -30.69 2.91
CA LEU A 119 38.81 -31.43 3.13
C LEU A 119 37.57 -30.61 2.76
N CYS A 120 37.71 -29.30 2.75
CA CYS A 120 36.67 -28.34 2.37
C CYS A 120 37.31 -27.05 1.84
N THR A 121 36.55 -26.29 1.05
CA THR A 121 37.00 -24.99 0.56
C THR A 121 37.01 -23.97 1.71
N PRO A 122 38.13 -23.30 1.99
CA PRO A 122 38.24 -22.34 3.10
C PRO A 122 37.09 -21.32 3.15
N SER A 123 36.60 -21.06 4.37
CA SER A 123 35.49 -20.13 4.63
C SER A 123 34.11 -20.47 4.05
N THR A 124 33.96 -21.57 3.31
CA THR A 124 32.63 -22.04 2.93
C THR A 124 31.81 -22.46 4.15
N LYS A 125 30.49 -22.40 4.04
CA LYS A 125 29.56 -22.75 5.12
C LYS A 125 28.68 -23.93 4.71
N ARG A 126 28.31 -24.77 5.68
CA ARG A 126 27.36 -25.87 5.51
C ARG A 126 26.52 -26.09 6.76
N CYS A 127 25.56 -26.98 6.67
CA CYS A 127 24.78 -27.42 7.83
C CYS A 127 25.14 -28.85 8.23
N ALA A 128 25.42 -29.05 9.51
CA ALA A 128 25.46 -30.37 10.15
C ALA A 128 24.27 -30.47 11.11
N GLY A 129 23.12 -30.93 10.58
CA GLY A 129 21.86 -30.89 11.32
C GLY A 129 21.42 -29.45 11.61
N GLN A 130 21.20 -29.10 12.88
CA GLN A 130 20.81 -27.75 13.32
C GLN A 130 22.01 -26.80 13.53
N THR A 131 23.23 -27.26 13.29
CA THR A 131 24.43 -26.48 13.57
C THR A 131 25.06 -26.02 12.27
N PRO A 132 25.13 -24.70 12.01
CA PRO A 132 25.97 -24.17 10.94
C PRO A 132 27.43 -24.49 11.22
N GLU A 133 28.16 -24.90 10.20
CA GLU A 133 29.61 -25.10 10.28
C GLU A 133 30.31 -24.25 9.22
N GLN A 134 31.48 -23.72 9.56
CA GLN A 134 32.34 -23.00 8.63
C GLN A 134 33.65 -23.77 8.44
N CYS A 135 34.06 -23.94 7.19
CA CYS A 135 35.35 -24.52 6.86
C CYS A 135 36.46 -23.60 7.38
N LYS A 136 37.42 -24.17 8.10
CA LYS A 136 38.59 -23.45 8.61
C LYS A 136 39.38 -22.80 7.46
N ASN A 137 40.11 -21.73 7.77
CA ASN A 137 40.87 -20.97 6.76
C ASN A 137 41.96 -21.79 6.08
N ASP A 138 42.44 -22.85 6.74
CA ASP A 138 43.42 -23.79 6.18
C ASP A 138 42.77 -24.94 5.39
N GLY A 139 41.44 -25.08 5.37
CA GLY A 139 40.76 -26.19 4.71
C GLY A 139 40.89 -27.55 5.42
N SER A 140 41.40 -27.57 6.66
CA SER A 140 41.59 -28.80 7.47
C SER A 140 40.30 -29.45 7.98
N GLY A 141 39.15 -28.82 7.73
CA GLY A 141 37.83 -29.34 8.11
C GLY A 141 36.89 -28.25 8.63
N TRP A 142 35.77 -28.71 9.19
CA TRP A 142 34.65 -27.87 9.58
C TRP A 142 34.71 -27.50 11.07
N SER A 143 34.41 -26.24 11.38
CA SER A 143 34.26 -25.73 12.74
C SER A 143 32.79 -25.41 12.99
N ALA A 144 32.21 -26.01 14.03
CA ALA A 144 30.84 -25.73 14.44
C ALA A 144 30.70 -24.27 14.92
N LEU A 145 29.68 -23.59 14.40
CA LEU A 145 29.20 -22.31 14.91
C LEU A 145 28.10 -22.56 15.96
N THR A 146 27.51 -21.49 16.48
CA THR A 146 26.37 -21.59 17.40
C THR A 146 25.20 -22.32 16.73
N ALA A 147 24.69 -23.37 17.38
CA ALA A 147 23.53 -24.11 16.90
C ALA A 147 22.30 -23.20 16.76
N CYS A 148 21.48 -23.46 15.75
CA CYS A 148 20.25 -22.72 15.52
C CYS A 148 19.29 -22.89 16.71
N GLN A 149 18.73 -21.76 17.15
CA GLN A 149 17.79 -21.73 18.28
C GLN A 149 16.42 -22.26 17.85
N SER A 150 15.58 -22.66 18.81
CA SER A 150 14.21 -23.11 18.54
C SER A 150 13.47 -22.11 17.65
N GLY A 151 12.88 -22.58 16.54
CA GLY A 151 12.17 -21.74 15.55
C GLY A 151 13.02 -21.31 14.35
N THR A 152 14.29 -21.69 14.32
CA THR A 152 15.18 -21.55 13.17
C THR A 152 15.71 -22.92 12.74
N SER A 153 15.99 -23.11 11.46
CA SER A 153 16.71 -24.27 10.94
C SER A 153 18.01 -23.83 10.29
N CYS A 154 18.96 -24.75 10.15
CA CYS A 154 20.15 -24.47 9.37
C CYS A 154 19.85 -24.72 7.88
N GLU A 155 19.96 -23.67 7.06
CA GLU A 155 19.96 -23.76 5.60
C GLU A 155 21.21 -23.06 5.06
N ASN A 156 21.93 -23.73 4.16
CA ASN A 156 23.15 -23.21 3.51
C ASN A 156 24.22 -22.65 4.48
N GLY A 157 24.33 -23.26 5.67
CA GLY A 157 25.28 -22.84 6.70
C GLY A 157 24.92 -21.52 7.39
N THR A 158 23.64 -21.18 7.39
CA THR A 158 23.07 -20.06 8.12
C THR A 158 21.79 -20.49 8.84
N CYS A 159 21.52 -19.91 10.00
CA CYS A 159 20.24 -20.11 10.66
C CYS A 159 19.19 -19.24 9.96
N VAL A 160 18.20 -19.90 9.38
CA VAL A 160 17.05 -19.25 8.74
C VAL A 160 15.80 -19.57 9.53
N GLN A 161 14.83 -18.66 9.51
CA GLN A 161 13.57 -18.88 10.18
C GLN A 161 12.73 -19.90 9.40
N THR A 162 12.41 -21.03 10.02
CA THR A 162 11.53 -22.04 9.41
C THR A 162 10.12 -21.92 9.98
N GLY A 163 9.21 -21.36 9.19
CA GLY A 163 7.78 -21.29 9.52
C GLY A 163 7.29 -19.89 9.91
N PRO A 164 5.97 -19.66 9.87
CA PRO A 164 5.39 -18.36 10.18
C PRO A 164 5.54 -18.11 11.67
N CYS A 165 6.45 -17.20 12.05
CA CYS A 165 6.68 -16.70 13.43
C CYS A 165 6.96 -17.75 14.52
N GLN A 166 7.51 -17.33 15.66
CA GLN A 166 7.64 -18.22 16.84
C GLN A 166 6.38 -18.09 17.70
N LYS A 167 5.85 -19.21 18.22
CA LYS A 167 4.67 -19.21 19.09
C LYS A 167 4.85 -18.24 20.25
N GLY A 168 3.92 -17.30 20.40
CA GLY A 168 3.97 -16.24 21.41
C GLY A 168 4.58 -14.92 20.93
N ASP A 169 5.20 -14.88 19.75
CA ASP A 169 5.63 -13.63 19.13
C ASP A 169 4.43 -12.70 18.95
N THR A 170 4.64 -11.40 19.18
CA THR A 170 3.62 -10.37 18.96
C THR A 170 4.14 -9.33 17.98
N ARG A 171 3.24 -8.80 17.13
CA ARG A 171 3.55 -7.67 16.26
C ARG A 171 2.37 -6.71 16.13
N PRO A 172 2.59 -5.42 15.88
CA PRO A 172 1.52 -4.51 15.49
C PRO A 172 0.95 -4.93 14.15
N CYS A 173 -0.33 -4.66 13.96
CA CYS A 173 -1.05 -4.92 12.72
C CYS A 173 -2.11 -3.84 12.50
N TYR A 174 -2.52 -3.68 11.25
CA TYR A 174 -3.64 -2.86 10.87
C TYR A 174 -4.12 -3.33 9.51
N THR A 175 -5.39 -3.67 9.38
CA THR A 175 -5.97 -4.22 8.16
C THR A 175 -6.76 -3.19 7.35
N GLY A 176 -6.91 -1.96 7.88
CA GLY A 176 -7.58 -0.85 7.21
C GLY A 176 -6.76 -0.23 6.07
N PRO A 177 -7.37 0.68 5.29
CA PRO A 177 -6.70 1.40 4.21
C PRO A 177 -5.45 2.14 4.69
N ALA A 178 -4.42 2.17 3.84
CA ALA A 178 -3.22 2.96 4.12
C ALA A 178 -3.58 4.44 4.33
N GLY A 179 -2.97 5.09 5.33
CA GLY A 179 -3.23 6.49 5.68
C GLY A 179 -4.30 6.69 6.77
N THR A 180 -5.11 5.68 7.06
CA THR A 180 -6.15 5.76 8.12
C THR A 180 -5.65 5.25 9.48
N LYS A 181 -4.49 4.61 9.50
CA LYS A 181 -3.91 3.99 10.70
C LYS A 181 -3.57 5.06 11.74
N ASP A 182 -4.08 4.88 12.95
CA ASP A 182 -3.85 5.76 14.09
C ASP A 182 -4.33 7.21 13.84
N THR A 183 -5.30 7.38 12.94
CA THR A 183 -5.99 8.64 12.62
C THR A 183 -7.41 8.60 13.21
N GLY A 184 -7.86 9.70 13.82
CA GLY A 184 -9.20 9.77 14.38
C GLY A 184 -9.46 8.71 15.45
N VAL A 185 -10.54 7.94 15.26
CA VAL A 185 -10.86 6.79 16.13
C VAL A 185 -10.10 5.52 15.75
N CYS A 186 -9.54 5.46 14.54
CA CYS A 186 -8.87 4.27 14.03
C CYS A 186 -7.58 3.99 14.77
N LYS A 187 -7.35 2.71 15.04
CA LYS A 187 -6.22 2.25 15.85
C LYS A 187 -5.68 0.95 15.32
N SER A 188 -4.35 0.83 15.37
CA SER A 188 -3.69 -0.45 15.15
C SER A 188 -3.98 -1.47 16.25
N GLY A 189 -4.00 -2.74 15.85
CA GLY A 189 -4.16 -3.87 16.74
C GLY A 189 -2.84 -4.63 16.94
N THR A 190 -2.94 -5.80 17.56
CA THR A 190 -1.82 -6.74 17.74
C THR A 190 -2.16 -8.11 17.17
N GLN A 191 -1.20 -8.70 16.45
CA GLN A 191 -1.23 -10.12 16.09
C GLN A 191 -0.32 -10.90 17.03
N THR A 192 -0.78 -12.08 17.46
CA THR A 192 0.01 -13.03 18.23
C THR A 192 0.23 -14.28 17.39
N CYS A 193 1.45 -14.81 17.39
CA CYS A 193 1.77 -16.03 16.68
C CYS A 193 1.30 -17.26 17.48
N GLY A 194 0.44 -18.07 16.86
CA GLY A 194 0.00 -19.36 17.40
C GLY A 194 0.63 -20.54 16.66
N ASP A 195 0.11 -21.74 16.92
CA ASP A 195 0.56 -22.96 16.25
C ASP A 195 0.28 -22.96 14.73
N SER A 196 -0.63 -22.09 14.27
CA SER A 196 -1.02 -21.91 12.87
C SER A 196 -0.50 -20.61 12.24
N GLY A 197 0.47 -19.93 12.87
CA GLY A 197 1.01 -18.63 12.43
C GLY A 197 0.31 -17.43 13.08
N TRP A 198 0.43 -16.25 12.48
CA TRP A 198 -0.13 -15.00 13.02
C TRP A 198 -1.66 -15.06 13.12
N SER A 199 -2.20 -14.65 14.28
CA SER A 199 -3.63 -14.47 14.51
C SER A 199 -4.24 -13.41 13.60
N THR A 200 -5.56 -13.21 13.68
CA THR A 200 -6.18 -11.96 13.21
C THR A 200 -5.63 -10.76 13.99
N CYS A 201 -5.79 -9.57 13.43
CA CYS A 201 -5.40 -8.35 14.10
C CYS A 201 -6.40 -8.02 15.22
N GLN A 202 -6.00 -8.24 16.47
CA GLN A 202 -6.88 -8.06 17.63
C GLN A 202 -6.78 -6.63 18.14
N GLY A 203 -7.93 -6.02 18.45
CA GLY A 203 -7.99 -4.68 19.03
C GLY A 203 -7.78 -3.54 18.03
N GLU A 204 -7.74 -3.83 16.73
CA GLU A 204 -7.79 -2.75 15.73
C GLU A 204 -9.18 -2.11 15.69
N THR A 205 -9.21 -0.81 15.38
CA THR A 205 -10.42 -0.07 15.05
C THR A 205 -10.25 0.42 13.62
N LEU A 206 -11.12 -0.04 12.74
CA LEU A 206 -11.08 0.26 11.30
C LEU A 206 -11.99 1.45 10.97
N PRO A 207 -11.78 2.12 9.82
CA PRO A 207 -12.65 3.20 9.38
C PRO A 207 -14.05 2.70 9.15
N GLU A 208 -15.02 3.43 9.67
CA GLU A 208 -16.41 3.16 9.36
C GLU A 208 -16.79 3.86 8.05
N VAL A 209 -17.02 3.07 7.01
CA VAL A 209 -17.13 3.54 5.61
C VAL A 209 -18.27 4.55 5.36
N ASN A 210 -19.12 4.84 6.36
CA ASN A 210 -20.31 5.69 6.21
C ASN A 210 -20.70 6.48 7.48
N ASP A 211 -19.88 6.49 8.55
CA ASP A 211 -20.37 6.84 9.90
C ASP A 211 -20.22 8.32 10.29
N GLU A 212 -19.58 9.12 9.42
CA GLU A 212 -19.70 10.59 9.39
C GLU A 212 -21.11 11.05 8.95
N SER A 213 -22.15 10.26 9.22
CA SER A 213 -23.51 10.55 8.77
C SER A 213 -24.15 11.63 9.64
N CYS A 214 -25.11 12.35 9.07
CA CYS A 214 -25.86 13.40 9.74
C CYS A 214 -26.54 13.05 11.06
N ASP A 215 -26.65 11.76 11.37
CA ASP A 215 -27.33 11.26 12.56
C ASP A 215 -26.38 11.18 13.77
N LEU A 216 -25.06 11.22 13.53
CA LEU A 216 -24.06 10.77 14.48
C LEU A 216 -22.94 11.78 14.78
N CYS A 217 -23.20 13.08 14.60
CA CYS A 217 -22.21 14.15 14.77
C CYS A 217 -21.66 14.22 16.21
N ASP A 218 -20.70 13.36 16.50
CA ASP A 218 -20.23 13.01 17.83
C ASP A 218 -18.85 13.59 18.14
N GLN A 219 -18.38 14.49 17.27
CA GLN A 219 -17.07 15.13 17.32
C GLN A 219 -15.93 14.12 17.24
N LYS A 220 -16.13 13.03 16.51
CA LYS A 220 -15.08 12.08 16.18
C LYS A 220 -14.89 11.99 14.67
N ASP A 221 -13.68 11.58 14.31
CA ASP A 221 -13.26 11.24 12.95
C ASP A 221 -13.43 9.72 12.81
N ASN A 222 -14.61 9.31 12.36
CA ASN A 222 -15.08 7.92 12.31
C ASN A 222 -14.67 7.22 11.01
N ASP A 223 -14.45 7.97 9.92
CA ASP A 223 -13.91 7.45 8.66
C ASP A 223 -12.38 7.61 8.52
N CYS A 224 -11.76 8.19 9.55
CA CYS A 224 -10.31 8.25 9.77
C CYS A 224 -9.57 8.95 8.63
N ASP A 225 -10.19 9.98 8.05
CA ASP A 225 -9.64 10.80 6.98
C ASP A 225 -8.83 12.00 7.52
N GLY A 226 -8.85 12.23 8.83
CA GLY A 226 -8.16 13.32 9.53
C GLY A 226 -9.03 14.56 9.77
N GLN A 227 -10.31 14.53 9.37
CA GLN A 227 -11.30 15.55 9.63
C GLN A 227 -12.38 15.01 10.56
N THR A 228 -13.06 15.89 11.28
CA THR A 228 -14.09 15.51 12.24
C THR A 228 -15.42 16.05 11.77
N ASP A 229 -16.45 15.20 11.70
CA ASP A 229 -17.83 15.59 11.40
C ASP A 229 -17.95 16.37 10.08
N GLU A 230 -17.15 16.08 9.06
CA GLU A 230 -17.02 16.91 7.85
C GLU A 230 -18.29 16.93 6.99
N LYS A 231 -19.19 15.97 7.20
CA LYS A 231 -20.52 15.92 6.55
C LYS A 231 -21.65 16.45 7.46
N CYS A 232 -21.33 16.95 8.66
CA CYS A 232 -22.31 17.41 9.64
C CYS A 232 -22.30 18.93 9.89
N ASN A 233 -23.07 19.69 9.10
CA ASN A 233 -23.39 21.08 9.47
C ASN A 233 -24.51 21.17 10.53
N CYS A 234 -25.32 20.12 10.63
CA CYS A 234 -26.38 19.98 11.62
C CYS A 234 -26.81 18.52 11.75
N ILE A 235 -27.37 18.19 12.91
CA ILE A 235 -27.90 16.85 13.22
C ILE A 235 -29.26 16.68 12.53
N LEU A 236 -29.47 15.57 11.82
CA LEU A 236 -30.72 15.32 11.09
C LEU A 236 -31.95 15.46 11.99
N GLY A 237 -32.97 16.17 11.50
CA GLY A 237 -34.25 16.35 12.22
C GLY A 237 -34.20 17.36 13.38
N LYS A 238 -33.03 17.88 13.77
CA LYS A 238 -32.97 19.01 14.70
C LYS A 238 -33.71 20.21 14.11
N VAL A 239 -34.39 20.94 14.99
CA VAL A 239 -35.11 22.18 14.65
C VAL A 239 -34.43 23.35 15.36
N ARG A 240 -34.30 24.48 14.67
CA ARG A 240 -33.84 25.75 15.24
C ARG A 240 -34.76 26.89 14.85
N THR A 241 -34.79 27.93 15.67
CA THR A 241 -35.36 29.22 15.29
C THR A 241 -34.46 29.88 14.24
N CYS A 242 -35.06 30.60 13.30
CA CYS A 242 -34.35 31.32 12.25
C CYS A 242 -35.09 32.61 11.87
N TYR A 243 -34.36 33.54 11.28
CA TYR A 243 -34.89 34.78 10.72
C TYR A 243 -33.87 35.28 9.70
N SER A 244 -34.30 35.49 8.45
CA SER A 244 -33.45 35.89 7.33
C SER A 244 -33.47 37.40 7.06
N GLY A 245 -34.35 38.16 7.72
CA GLY A 245 -34.42 39.62 7.64
C GLY A 245 -33.36 40.33 8.51
N PRO A 246 -33.26 41.67 8.41
CA PRO A 246 -32.38 42.48 9.25
C PRO A 246 -32.65 42.27 10.75
N THR A 247 -31.60 42.17 11.57
CA THR A 247 -31.75 41.81 12.99
C THR A 247 -32.65 42.78 13.77
N ASN A 248 -32.70 44.05 13.37
CA ASN A 248 -33.53 45.09 14.00
C ASN A 248 -35.02 45.03 13.63
N THR A 249 -35.42 44.25 12.62
CA THR A 249 -36.83 44.10 12.20
C THR A 249 -37.48 42.85 12.80
N GLN A 250 -36.69 42.00 13.47
CA GLN A 250 -37.18 40.76 14.05
C GLN A 250 -38.16 41.03 15.20
N GLY A 251 -39.43 40.64 15.02
CA GLY A 251 -40.47 40.84 16.02
C GLY A 251 -41.10 42.25 16.00
N VAL A 252 -40.76 43.06 15.00
CA VAL A 252 -41.36 44.39 14.76
C VAL A 252 -42.49 44.24 13.76
N GLY A 253 -43.61 44.93 13.98
CA GLY A 253 -44.75 44.89 13.06
C GLY A 253 -45.27 43.47 12.82
N VAL A 254 -45.40 43.11 11.54
CA VAL A 254 -45.77 41.73 11.14
C VAL A 254 -44.57 40.77 11.12
N CYS A 255 -43.34 41.28 11.17
CA CYS A 255 -42.14 40.46 11.04
C CYS A 255 -41.93 39.55 12.24
N LYS A 256 -41.61 38.29 11.95
CA LYS A 256 -41.36 37.28 12.99
C LYS A 256 -40.43 36.19 12.51
N SER A 257 -39.77 35.57 13.47
CA SER A 257 -38.95 34.38 13.24
C SER A 257 -39.78 33.19 12.77
N GLY A 258 -39.15 32.34 11.96
CA GLY A 258 -39.63 31.02 11.60
C GLY A 258 -38.83 29.91 12.28
N THR A 259 -38.99 28.70 11.75
CA THR A 259 -38.22 27.53 12.16
C THR A 259 -37.57 26.86 10.96
N SER A 260 -36.33 26.42 11.12
CA SER A 260 -35.59 25.64 10.14
C SER A 260 -35.32 24.26 10.71
N THR A 261 -35.54 23.24 9.89
CA THR A 261 -35.25 21.84 10.22
C THR A 261 -34.01 21.41 9.45
N CYS A 262 -33.10 20.73 10.13
CA CYS A 262 -31.96 20.11 9.50
C CYS A 262 -32.41 18.92 8.65
N THR A 263 -32.05 18.91 7.37
CA THR A 263 -32.43 17.85 6.43
C THR A 263 -31.22 17.32 5.68
N LYS A 264 -31.29 16.04 5.33
CA LYS A 264 -30.30 15.39 4.47
C LYS A 264 -30.44 15.90 3.04
N GLN A 265 -29.35 16.43 2.51
CA GLN A 265 -29.25 16.94 1.15
C GLN A 265 -28.90 15.80 0.18
N SER A 266 -29.09 16.03 -1.11
CA SER A 266 -28.84 15.03 -2.17
C SER A 266 -27.37 14.62 -2.28
N ASN A 267 -26.44 15.47 -1.84
CA ASN A 267 -25.00 15.19 -1.80
C ASN A 267 -24.57 14.35 -0.57
N GLY A 268 -25.51 13.96 0.29
CA GLY A 268 -25.24 13.17 1.50
C GLY A 268 -24.95 13.97 2.76
N PHE A 269 -24.74 15.29 2.64
CA PHE A 269 -24.50 16.21 3.75
C PHE A 269 -25.81 16.63 4.42
N CYS A 270 -25.74 17.09 5.66
CA CYS A 270 -26.88 17.75 6.29
C CYS A 270 -26.72 19.25 6.39
N SER A 271 -27.83 19.94 6.14
CA SER A 271 -27.91 21.39 6.14
C SER A 271 -29.27 21.84 6.66
N TRP A 272 -29.28 23.05 7.21
CA TRP A 272 -30.51 23.71 7.63
C TRP A 272 -31.37 24.05 6.41
N GLY A 273 -32.61 23.58 6.41
CA GLY A 273 -33.59 23.92 5.38
C GLY A 273 -34.03 25.38 5.44
N ALA A 274 -34.93 25.76 4.53
CA ALA A 274 -35.53 27.09 4.50
C ALA A 274 -36.19 27.43 5.86
N CYS A 275 -36.21 28.72 6.20
CA CYS A 275 -36.84 29.19 7.42
C CYS A 275 -38.36 29.25 7.24
N GLN A 276 -39.04 28.18 7.65
CA GLN A 276 -40.48 28.04 7.46
C GLN A 276 -41.25 28.94 8.44
N GLY A 277 -42.23 29.68 7.91
CA GLY A 277 -43.12 30.52 8.72
C GLY A 277 -42.52 31.85 9.17
N GLU A 278 -41.32 32.22 8.69
CA GLU A 278 -40.80 33.57 8.91
C GLU A 278 -41.58 34.61 8.11
N LEU A 279 -41.63 35.82 8.64
CA LEU A 279 -42.11 37.01 7.93
C LEU A 279 -41.00 38.05 7.99
N THR A 280 -40.42 38.39 6.84
CA THR A 280 -39.37 39.40 6.70
C THR A 280 -39.96 40.70 6.16
N PRO A 281 -39.22 41.83 6.27
CA PRO A 281 -39.66 43.11 5.72
C PRO A 281 -40.12 42.98 4.26
N ALA A 282 -41.28 43.55 3.97
CA ALA A 282 -41.85 43.67 2.64
C ALA A 282 -42.07 45.14 2.31
N THR A 283 -42.50 45.43 1.09
CA THR A 283 -42.92 46.79 0.74
C THR A 283 -44.23 47.11 1.45
N GLU A 284 -44.32 48.32 2.02
CA GLU A 284 -45.53 48.87 2.62
C GLU A 284 -46.75 48.77 1.70
N ILE A 285 -47.90 48.42 2.29
CA ILE A 285 -49.16 48.33 1.58
C ILE A 285 -50.15 49.26 2.27
N CYS A 286 -50.43 50.41 1.66
CA CYS A 286 -51.32 51.39 2.28
C CYS A 286 -52.72 50.82 2.56
N GLY A 287 -53.21 51.05 3.79
CA GLY A 287 -54.58 50.74 4.21
C GLY A 287 -54.76 49.33 4.76
N THR A 288 -53.66 48.64 5.07
CA THR A 288 -53.66 47.34 5.76
C THR A 288 -53.65 47.51 7.28
N SER A 289 -53.28 48.69 7.79
CA SER A 289 -53.07 48.96 9.21
C SER A 289 -52.06 48.01 9.85
N LYS A 290 -51.05 47.65 9.07
CA LYS A 290 -49.92 46.82 9.45
C LYS A 290 -48.63 47.55 9.10
N ASP A 291 -47.57 47.10 9.76
CA ASP A 291 -46.19 47.51 9.54
C ASP A 291 -45.54 46.35 8.76
N GLU A 292 -45.51 46.49 7.43
CA GLU A 292 -45.09 45.45 6.48
C GLU A 292 -43.57 45.47 6.26
N ASP A 293 -42.95 46.65 6.28
CA ASP A 293 -41.50 46.82 6.19
C ASP A 293 -40.78 46.67 7.53
N CYS A 294 -41.55 46.57 8.62
CA CYS A 294 -41.11 46.25 9.96
C CYS A 294 -40.14 47.29 10.53
N ASP A 295 -40.37 48.56 10.20
CA ASP A 295 -39.62 49.71 10.69
C ASP A 295 -40.18 50.29 12.01
N GLY A 296 -41.37 49.85 12.42
CA GLY A 296 -42.07 50.27 13.64
C GLY A 296 -43.18 51.29 13.41
N GLN A 297 -43.48 51.66 12.16
CA GLN A 297 -44.56 52.57 11.76
C GLN A 297 -45.61 51.84 10.92
N ILE A 298 -46.83 52.37 10.86
CA ILE A 298 -47.97 51.74 10.19
C ILE A 298 -48.47 52.66 9.07
N ASP A 299 -48.69 52.10 7.88
CA ASP A 299 -49.32 52.76 6.70
C ASP A 299 -48.63 54.07 6.27
N GLU A 300 -47.34 54.00 5.90
CA GLU A 300 -46.57 55.16 5.36
C GLU A 300 -46.84 55.50 3.88
#